data_AF-A0A371EKD0-F1
#
_entry.id   AF-A0A371EKD0-F1
#
_cell.length_a   1.000
_cell.length_b   1.000
_cell.length_c   1.000
_cell.angle_alpha   90.00
_cell.angle_beta   90.00
_cell.angle_gamma   90.00
#
_symmetry.space_group_name_H-M   'P 1'
#
loop_
_entity.id
_entity.type
_entity.pdbx_description
1 polymer ?
#
loop_
_entity_poly.entity_id
_entity_poly.type
_entity_poly.pdbx_seq_one_letter_code
_entity_poly.pdbx_strand_id
1 'polypeptide(L)'
;MESEGFKDYAQRWRELAAQVKPLLTEKEMVSMFIETLPSPFYDKAVGSVASNFVDLVTMGERIESGLKRGRISSNPTSSARKPIP
;
A
#
# COMPACT_ATOMS: atom_id res chain seq x y z
N MET A 1 -19.08 3.53 -11.92
CA MET A 1 -17.99 4.21 -11.18
C MET A 1 -16.84 3.23 -11.14
N GLU A 2 -15.89 3.37 -12.05
CA GLU A 2 -14.64 2.63 -11.97
C GLU A 2 -13.92 3.13 -10.71
N SER A 3 -13.79 2.26 -9.72
CA SER A 3 -12.89 2.52 -8.60
C SER A 3 -11.50 2.70 -9.19
N GLU A 4 -10.89 3.84 -8.94
CA GLU A 4 -9.51 4.10 -9.31
C GLU A 4 -8.62 2.94 -8.85
N GLY A 5 -7.76 2.44 -9.75
CA GLY A 5 -6.79 1.40 -9.41
C GLY A 5 -5.63 1.95 -8.59
N PHE A 6 -4.96 1.06 -7.84
CA PHE A 6 -3.82 1.43 -7.00
C PHE A 6 -2.75 2.25 -7.77
N LYS A 7 -2.47 1.86 -9.01
CA LYS A 7 -1.45 2.52 -9.85
C LYS A 7 -1.84 3.96 -10.22
N ASP A 8 -3.10 4.21 -10.53
CA ASP A 8 -3.61 5.55 -10.85
C ASP A 8 -3.51 6.47 -9.61
N TYR A 9 -3.85 5.93 -8.44
CA TYR A 9 -3.71 6.64 -7.17
C TYR A 9 -2.24 6.97 -6.88
N ALA A 10 -1.34 6.00 -7.05
CA ALA A 10 0.09 6.20 -6.84
C ALA A 10 0.67 7.26 -7.78
N GLN A 11 0.24 7.27 -9.04
CA GLN A 11 0.69 8.27 -10.00
C GLN A 11 0.30 9.69 -9.55
N ARG A 12 -0.97 9.91 -9.20
CA ARG A 12 -1.45 11.23 -8.75
C ARG A 12 -0.78 11.67 -7.46
N TRP A 13 -0.57 10.75 -6.52
CA TRP A 13 0.16 11.05 -5.29
C TRP A 13 1.59 11.50 -5.58
N ARG A 14 2.30 10.82 -6.49
CA ARG A 14 3.66 11.18 -6.88
C ARG A 14 3.75 12.55 -7.53
N GLU A 15 2.76 12.93 -8.35
CA GLU A 15 2.66 14.26 -8.95
C GLU A 15 2.46 15.37 -7.91
N LEU A 16 1.72 15.09 -6.83
CA LEU A 16 1.59 16.02 -5.70
C LEU A 16 2.88 16.08 -4.87
N ALA A 17 3.49 14.94 -4.58
CA ALA A 17 4.75 14.85 -3.84
C ALA A 17 5.91 15.59 -4.55
N ALA A 18 5.92 15.58 -5.89
CA ALA A 18 6.91 16.30 -6.70
C ALA A 18 6.81 17.83 -6.59
N GLN A 19 5.69 18.37 -6.09
CA GLN A 19 5.49 19.81 -5.91
C GLN A 19 6.00 20.32 -4.55
N VAL A 20 6.31 19.41 -3.61
CA VAL A 20 6.78 19.76 -2.27
C VAL A 20 8.24 20.24 -2.31
N LYS A 21 8.58 21.21 -1.46
CA LYS A 21 9.95 21.73 -1.31
C LYS A 21 10.40 21.69 0.16
N PRO A 22 11.59 21.13 0.46
CA PRO A 22 12.49 20.43 -0.48
C PRO A 22 11.85 19.16 -1.06
N LEU A 23 12.36 18.69 -2.20
CA LEU A 23 11.87 17.45 -2.81
C LEU A 23 12.08 16.29 -1.83
N LEU A 24 11.11 15.39 -1.77
CA LEU A 24 11.18 14.20 -0.93
C LEU A 24 12.26 13.24 -1.48
N THR A 25 13.00 12.62 -0.57
CA THR A 25 13.86 11.47 -0.91
C THR A 25 13.00 10.24 -1.22
N GLU A 26 13.55 9.23 -1.89
CA GLU A 26 12.84 7.95 -2.13
C GLU A 26 12.33 7.31 -0.84
N LYS A 27 13.14 7.36 0.24
CA LYS A 27 12.74 6.83 1.55
C LYS A 27 11.55 7.58 2.14
N GLU A 28 11.54 8.90 2.03
CA GLU A 28 10.42 9.74 2.48
C GLU A 28 9.18 9.51 1.62
N MET A 29 9.34 9.41 0.30
CA MET A 29 8.23 9.08 -0.61
C MET A 29 7.60 7.74 -0.25
N VAL A 30 8.40 6.71 0.01
CA VAL A 30 7.90 5.40 0.44
C VAL A 30 7.15 5.49 1.77
N SER A 31 7.74 6.12 2.78
CA SER A 31 7.13 6.25 4.12
C SER A 31 5.82 7.01 4.07
N MET A 32 5.82 8.19 3.45
CA MET A 32 4.63 9.05 3.39
C MET A 32 3.52 8.43 2.53
N PHE A 33 3.86 7.74 1.43
CA PHE A 33 2.86 7.06 0.61
C PHE A 33 2.18 5.92 1.37
N ILE A 34 2.92 5.13 2.15
CA ILE A 34 2.33 4.06 2.97
C ILE A 34 1.32 4.66 3.95
N GLU A 35 1.63 5.79 4.59
CA GLU A 35 0.75 6.47 5.54
C GLU A 35 -0.57 6.96 4.93
N THR A 36 -0.63 7.19 3.61
CA THR A 36 -1.88 7.59 2.94
C THR A 36 -2.75 6.42 2.48
N LEU A 37 -2.25 5.19 2.59
CA LEU A 37 -2.99 3.99 2.19
C LEU A 37 -4.06 3.61 3.23
N PRO A 38 -5.23 3.09 2.79
CA PRO A 38 -6.24 2.57 3.71
C PRO A 38 -5.72 1.32 4.45
N SER A 39 -6.26 1.05 5.66
CA SER A 39 -5.77 0.00 6.59
C SER A 39 -5.39 -1.33 5.93
N PRO A 40 -6.20 -1.96 5.06
CA PRO A 40 -5.85 -3.25 4.46
C PRO A 40 -4.59 -3.22 3.61
N PHE A 41 -4.27 -2.05 3.03
CA PHE A 41 -3.06 -1.85 2.24
C PHE A 41 -1.89 -1.43 3.14
N TYR A 42 -2.11 -0.53 4.10
CA TYR A 42 -1.12 -0.11 5.08
C TYR A 42 -0.50 -1.32 5.81
N ASP A 43 -1.33 -2.19 6.39
CA ASP A 43 -0.89 -3.35 7.17
C ASP A 43 -0.01 -4.31 6.35
N LYS A 44 -0.25 -4.39 5.04
CA LYS A 44 0.54 -5.22 4.14
C LYS A 44 1.80 -4.48 3.69
N ALA A 45 1.69 -3.21 3.34
CA ALA A 45 2.78 -2.39 2.79
C ALA A 45 3.83 -1.99 3.83
N VAL A 46 3.44 -1.76 5.08
CA VAL A 46 4.36 -1.40 6.18
C VAL A 46 5.36 -2.52 6.49
N GLY A 47 4.97 -3.78 6.25
CA GLY A 47 5.86 -4.95 6.37
C GLY A 47 6.67 -5.27 5.11
N SER A 48 6.60 -4.43 4.07
CA SER A 48 7.26 -4.68 2.79
C SER A 48 8.73 -4.25 2.80
N VAL A 49 9.53 -4.87 1.92
CA VAL A 49 10.94 -4.53 1.70
C VAL A 49 11.13 -3.51 0.57
N ALA A 50 10.09 -2.74 0.23
CA ALA A 50 10.15 -1.78 -0.87
C ALA A 50 11.21 -0.71 -0.59
N SER A 51 12.16 -0.56 -1.52
CA SER A 51 13.30 0.35 -1.36
C SER A 51 13.14 1.68 -2.10
N ASN A 52 12.15 1.75 -3.00
CA ASN A 52 11.84 2.91 -3.81
C ASN A 52 10.34 2.94 -4.13
N PHE A 53 9.87 4.04 -4.72
CA PHE A 53 8.46 4.22 -5.04
C PHE A 53 7.93 3.19 -6.05
N VAL A 54 8.74 2.79 -7.04
CA VAL A 54 8.32 1.83 -8.08
C VAL A 54 8.06 0.43 -7.51
N ASP A 55 8.93 -0.01 -6.59
CA ASP A 55 8.77 -1.28 -5.86
C ASP A 55 7.47 -1.27 -5.06
N LEU A 56 7.17 -0.15 -4.40
CA LEU A 56 5.97 0.05 -3.61
C LEU A 56 4.70 0.00 -4.46
N VAL A 57 4.71 0.62 -5.65
CA VAL A 57 3.60 0.54 -6.60
C VAL A 57 3.36 -0.90 -7.04
N THR A 58 4.42 -1.61 -7.41
CA THR A 58 4.34 -3.01 -7.82
C THR A 58 3.78 -3.90 -6.70
N MET A 59 4.17 -3.62 -5.46
CA MET A 59 3.68 -4.33 -4.28
C MET A 59 2.20 -4.03 -4.01
N GLY A 60 1.79 -2.77 -4.13
CA GLY A 60 0.40 -2.34 -3.99
C GLY A 60 -0.54 -2.94 -5.03
N GLU A 61 -0.11 -3.02 -6.31
CA GLU A 61 -0.87 -3.71 -7.36
C GLU A 61 -1.06 -5.21 -7.05
N ARG A 62 -0.05 -5.85 -6.45
CA ARG A 62 -0.16 -7.26 -5.99
C ARG A 62 -1.12 -7.40 -4.82
N ILE A 63 -1.10 -6.47 -3.87
CA ILE A 63 -2.07 -6.44 -2.75
C ILE A 63 -3.48 -6.27 -3.29
N GLU A 64 -3.71 -5.28 -4.16
CA GLU A 64 -5.01 -5.01 -4.75
C GLU A 64 -5.53 -6.23 -5.52
N SER A 65 -4.67 -6.85 -6.35
CA SER A 65 -5.00 -8.08 -7.08
C SER A 65 -5.32 -9.25 -6.15
N GLY A 66 -4.59 -9.38 -5.04
CA GLY A 66 -4.82 -10.42 -4.04
C GLY A 66 -6.14 -10.22 -3.28
N LEU A 67 -6.49 -8.99 -2.94
CA LEU A 67 -7.76 -8.61 -2.32
C LEU A 67 -8.94 -8.86 -3.28
N LYS A 68 -8.84 -8.39 -4.53
CA LYS A 68 -9.85 -8.62 -5.57
C LYS A 68 -10.11 -10.11 -5.83
N ARG A 69 -9.07 -10.95 -5.71
CA ARG A 69 -9.16 -12.41 -5.89
C ARG A 69 -9.53 -13.18 -4.61
N GLY A 70 -9.74 -12.50 -3.47
CA GLY A 70 -10.00 -13.14 -2.18
C GLY A 70 -8.81 -13.96 -1.63
N ARG A 71 -7.61 -13.80 -2.20
CA ARG A 71 -6.38 -14.49 -1.77
C ARG A 71 -5.70 -13.80 -0.59
N ILE A 72 -6.01 -12.53 -0.37
CA ILE A 72 -5.57 -11.73 0.76
C ILE A 72 -6.83 -11.32 1.51
N SER A 73 -6.85 -11.55 2.83
CA SER A 73 -7.94 -11.05 3.66
C SER A 73 -7.77 -9.54 3.84
N SER A 74 -8.86 -8.79 3.61
CA SER A 74 -8.94 -7.36 3.92
C SER A 74 -8.95 -7.07 5.42
N ASN A 75 -9.12 -8.11 6.26
CA ASN A 75 -9.12 -7.98 7.70
C ASN A 75 -7.68 -8.16 8.22
N PRO A 76 -7.17 -7.26 9.09
CA PRO A 76 -6.03 -7.61 9.92
C PRO A 76 -6.45 -8.85 10.70
N THR A 77 -5.64 -9.89 10.62
CA THR A 77 -5.95 -11.16 11.27
C THR A 77 -6.10 -10.92 12.77
N SER A 78 -7.34 -10.95 13.27
CA SER A 78 -7.56 -11.59 14.56
C SER A 78 -7.04 -13.01 14.37
N SER A 79 -5.83 -13.24 14.87
CA SER A 79 -5.28 -14.58 14.94
C SER A 79 -6.35 -15.43 15.63
N ALA A 80 -6.94 -16.35 14.89
CA ALA A 80 -7.79 -17.37 15.44
C ALA A 80 -6.98 -18.15 16.48
N ARG A 81 -7.04 -17.73 17.75
CA ARG A 81 -6.84 -18.64 18.86
C ARG A 81 -8.03 -19.58 18.81
N LYS A 82 -7.90 -20.68 18.08
CA LYS A 82 -8.74 -21.86 18.33
C LYS A 82 -8.65 -22.15 19.83
N PRO A 83 -9.76 -22.21 20.58
CA PRO A 83 -9.73 -22.86 21.87
C PRO A 83 -9.30 -24.31 21.61
N ILE A 84 -8.20 -24.71 22.25
CA ILE A 84 -7.82 -26.12 22.32
C ILE A 84 -8.87 -26.77 23.23
N PRO A 85 -9.49 -27.91 22.85
CA PRO A 85 -10.50 -28.59 23.68
C PRO A 85 -10.00 -28.94 25.08
#